data_AF-A0A2T4J0S0-F1
#
_entry.id   AF-A0A2T4J0S0-F1
#
_cell.length_a   1.000
_cell.length_b   1.000
_cell.length_c   1.000
_cell.angle_alpha   90.00
_cell.angle_beta   90.00
_cell.angle_gamma   90.00
#
_symmetry.space_group_name_H-M   'P 1'
#
loop_
_entity.id
_entity.type
_entity.pdbx_description
1 polymer ?
#
loop_
_entity_poly.entity_id
_entity_poly.type
_entity_poly.pdbx_seq_one_letter_code
_entity_poly.pdbx_strand_id
1 'polypeptide(L)'
;MSSEHIDEVSGISTTGHEWDGIRELNNPLPRWWVITFYITVAWAVAYTIAYPAWPMLSSATKGVLGYSSRNAVKIELAAAEAAKGKYVAAIQQKTVSEIAADDALREFAVAAGGATFKVNCVQCHGSGAQGSKGFPNLND
;
A
#
# COMPACT_ATOMS: atom_id res chain seq x y z
N MET A 1 -52.76 -7.98 7.25
CA MET A 1 -52.75 -7.92 8.73
C MET A 1 -51.42 -8.50 9.16
N SER A 2 -50.56 -7.72 9.80
CA SER A 2 -49.33 -8.25 10.39
C SER A 2 -49.71 -9.18 11.54
N SER A 3 -49.42 -10.47 11.40
CA SER A 3 -49.62 -11.43 12.50
C SER A 3 -48.28 -11.64 13.17
N GLU A 4 -48.16 -11.21 14.42
CA GLU A 4 -47.00 -11.56 15.24
C GLU A 4 -46.96 -13.08 15.42
N HIS A 5 -45.92 -13.70 14.85
CA HIS A 5 -45.62 -15.11 15.07
C HIS A 5 -44.42 -15.20 16.02
N ILE A 6 -44.54 -16.04 17.05
CA ILE A 6 -43.43 -16.40 17.94
C ILE A 6 -42.76 -17.62 17.35
N ASP A 7 -41.47 -17.49 17.04
CA ASP A 7 -40.66 -18.59 16.53
C ASP A 7 -40.47 -19.68 17.60
N GLU A 8 -40.73 -20.93 17.23
CA GLU A 8 -40.74 -22.05 18.18
C GLU A 8 -39.35 -22.42 18.72
N VAL A 9 -38.28 -22.13 17.97
CA VAL A 9 -36.91 -22.51 18.33
C VAL A 9 -36.26 -21.44 19.21
N SER A 10 -36.38 -20.17 18.83
CA SER A 10 -35.76 -19.04 19.52
C SER A 10 -36.66 -18.41 20.58
N GLY A 11 -37.98 -18.60 20.50
CA GLY A 11 -38.96 -17.96 21.39
C GLY A 11 -39.13 -16.45 21.14
N ILE A 12 -38.63 -15.94 20.00
CA ILE A 12 -38.60 -14.51 19.68
C ILE A 12 -39.73 -14.18 18.69
N SER A 13 -40.34 -13.01 18.86
CA SER A 13 -41.37 -12.54 17.93
C SER A 13 -40.76 -12.13 16.58
N THR A 14 -41.51 -12.38 15.52
CA THR A 14 -41.17 -11.94 14.16
C THR A 14 -41.68 -10.53 13.89
N THR A 15 -41.17 -9.88 12.84
CA THR A 15 -41.56 -8.52 12.42
C THR A 15 -42.98 -8.40 11.82
N GLY A 16 -43.74 -9.50 11.82
CA GLY A 16 -45.15 -9.55 11.44
C GLY A 16 -45.43 -9.68 9.93
N HIS A 17 -44.39 -9.75 9.09
CA HIS A 17 -44.51 -10.00 7.65
C HIS A 17 -43.80 -11.30 7.26
N GLU A 18 -44.30 -11.92 6.20
CA GLU A 18 -43.70 -13.09 5.58
C GLU A 18 -43.40 -12.79 4.12
N TRP A 19 -42.20 -13.18 3.69
CA TRP A 19 -41.70 -12.99 2.35
C TRP A 19 -41.28 -14.35 1.80
N ASP A 20 -42.13 -14.96 0.96
CA ASP A 20 -41.86 -16.25 0.32
C ASP A 20 -41.47 -17.36 1.33
N GLY A 21 -42.26 -17.48 2.41
CA GLY A 21 -41.99 -18.42 3.50
C GLY A 21 -40.91 -18.00 4.50
N ILE A 22 -40.20 -16.88 4.27
CA ILE A 22 -39.19 -16.34 5.19
C ILE A 22 -39.82 -15.29 6.11
N ARG A 23 -39.50 -15.37 7.41
CA ARG A 23 -39.88 -14.38 8.42
C ARG A 23 -38.63 -13.87 9.13
N GLU A 24 -38.66 -12.61 9.57
CA GLU A 24 -37.53 -11.97 10.24
C GLU A 24 -37.77 -11.92 11.75
N LEU A 25 -36.79 -12.38 12.54
CA LEU A 25 -36.84 -12.29 14.00
C LEU A 25 -36.55 -10.86 14.47
N ASN A 26 -37.34 -10.36 15.41
CA ASN A 26 -37.14 -9.05 16.03
C ASN A 26 -36.11 -9.10 17.17
N ASN A 27 -34.88 -9.54 16.84
CA ASN A 27 -33.78 -9.59 17.78
C ASN A 27 -33.20 -8.18 18.03
N PRO A 28 -32.81 -7.85 19.28
CA PRO A 28 -31.93 -6.71 19.49
C PRO A 28 -30.57 -6.99 18.83
N LEU A 29 -29.92 -5.94 18.33
CA LEU A 29 -28.57 -6.05 17.78
C LEU A 29 -27.60 -6.61 18.84
N PRO A 30 -26.66 -7.50 18.47
CA PRO A 30 -25.67 -8.00 19.41
C PRO A 30 -24.88 -6.86 20.04
N ARG A 31 -24.76 -6.85 21.38
CA ARG A 31 -24.10 -5.75 22.11
C ARG A 31 -22.67 -5.49 21.64
N TRP A 32 -21.90 -6.55 21.39
CA TRP A 32 -20.53 -6.43 20.88
C TRP A 32 -20.46 -5.78 19.50
N TRP A 33 -21.47 -6.02 18.65
CA TRP A 33 -21.57 -5.43 17.31
C TRP A 33 -21.82 -3.93 17.42
N VAL A 34 -22.77 -3.52 18.27
CA VAL A 34 -23.08 -2.10 18.52
C VAL A 34 -21.88 -1.37 19.12
N ILE A 35 -21.19 -1.98 20.09
CA ILE A 35 -19.96 -1.42 20.68
C ILE A 35 -18.90 -1.22 19.60
N THR A 36 -18.66 -2.23 18.77
CA THR A 36 -17.67 -2.14 17.67
C THR A 36 -18.04 -1.04 16.69
N PHE A 37 -19.32 -0.93 16.33
CA PHE A 37 -19.82 0.16 15.48
C PHE A 37 -19.52 1.54 16.06
N TYR A 38 -19.76 1.76 17.36
CA TYR A 38 -19.44 3.05 17.98
C TYR A 38 -17.94 3.31 18.12
N ILE A 39 -17.14 2.26 18.33
CA ILE A 39 -15.67 2.38 18.33
C ILE A 39 -15.18 2.84 16.96
N THR A 40 -15.69 2.29 15.85
CA THR A 40 -15.26 2.72 14.52
C THR A 40 -15.70 4.15 14.20
N VAL A 41 -16.87 4.58 14.68
CA VAL A 41 -17.30 5.99 14.58
C VAL A 41 -16.34 6.90 15.35
N ALA A 42 -16.02 6.57 16.61
CA ALA A 42 -15.07 7.34 17.41
C ALA A 42 -13.68 7.38 16.78
N TRP A 43 -13.23 6.25 16.22
CA TRP A 43 -11.97 6.15 15.49
C TRP A 43 -11.96 7.04 14.24
N ALA A 44 -13.04 7.04 13.46
CA ALA A 44 -13.16 7.90 12.27
C ALA A 44 -13.05 9.38 12.65
N VAL A 45 -13.73 9.81 13.71
CA VAL A 45 -13.62 11.19 14.22
C VAL A 45 -12.16 11.50 14.62
N ALA A 46 -11.53 10.65 15.42
CA ALA A 46 -10.14 10.83 15.82
C ALA A 46 -9.19 10.90 14.61
N TYR A 47 -9.40 10.04 13.61
CA TYR A 47 -8.59 9.98 12.40
C TYR A 47 -8.72 11.25 11.55
N THR A 48 -9.94 11.80 11.42
CA THR A 48 -10.15 13.06 10.68
C THR A 48 -9.52 14.28 11.35
N ILE A 49 -9.30 14.23 12.68
CA ILE A 49 -8.58 15.26 13.43
C ILE A 49 -7.06 15.05 13.27
N ALA A 50 -6.61 13.80 13.30
CA ALA A 50 -5.19 13.45 13.22
C ALA A 50 -4.57 13.76 11.84
N TYR A 51 -5.31 13.46 10.76
CA TYR A 51 -4.82 13.49 9.38
C TYR A 51 -5.54 14.52 8.51
N PRO A 52 -4.99 14.84 7.32
CA PRO A 52 -5.73 15.60 6.32
C PRO A 52 -7.03 14.91 5.91
N ALA A 53 -8.15 15.64 5.94
CA ALA A 53 -9.47 15.02 5.75
C ALA A 53 -10.42 15.86 4.88
N TRP A 54 -10.72 17.10 5.29
CA TRP A 54 -11.81 17.87 4.69
C TRP A 54 -11.31 18.77 3.57
N PRO A 55 -11.86 18.70 2.35
CA PRO A 55 -11.47 19.59 1.26
C PRO A 55 -12.00 21.01 1.53
N MET A 56 -11.10 21.99 1.59
CA MET A 56 -11.43 23.41 1.60
C MET A 56 -11.19 24.00 0.20
N LEU A 57 -11.56 25.28 0.02
CA LEU A 57 -11.47 25.97 -1.28
C LEU A 57 -10.08 25.93 -1.93
N SER A 58 -9.01 25.90 -1.12
CA SER A 58 -7.61 25.94 -1.61
C SER A 58 -6.73 24.77 -1.16
N SER A 59 -7.15 24.02 -0.15
CA SER A 59 -6.38 22.89 0.40
C SER A 59 -7.26 22.02 1.30
N ALA A 60 -6.83 20.81 1.64
CA ALA A 60 -7.50 20.04 2.70
C ALA A 60 -7.10 20.56 4.09
N THR A 61 -7.90 20.23 5.12
CA THR A 61 -7.41 20.32 6.51
C THR A 61 -6.09 19.58 6.64
N LYS A 62 -5.17 20.04 7.48
CA LYS A 62 -3.85 19.39 7.64
C LYS A 62 -3.83 18.29 8.71
N GLY A 63 -4.82 18.27 9.58
CA GLY A 63 -4.80 17.49 10.82
C GLY A 63 -3.77 18.01 11.82
N VAL A 64 -3.74 17.40 13.01
CA VAL A 64 -2.81 17.80 14.10
C VAL A 64 -1.44 17.15 14.00
N LEU A 65 -1.31 16.04 13.26
CA LEU A 65 -0.02 15.33 13.10
C LEU A 65 0.86 15.91 11.98
N GLY A 66 0.33 16.84 11.17
CA GLY A 66 1.09 17.45 10.07
C GLY A 66 1.48 16.48 8.94
N TYR A 67 0.84 15.32 8.85
CA TYR A 67 1.13 14.30 7.84
C TYR A 67 0.82 14.80 6.42
N SER A 68 1.67 14.40 5.46
CA SER A 68 1.42 14.56 4.03
C SER A 68 2.05 13.40 3.27
N SER A 69 1.28 12.72 2.42
CA SER A 69 1.79 11.61 1.59
C SER A 69 2.95 12.04 0.68
N ARG A 70 2.88 13.27 0.13
CA ARG A 70 3.97 13.83 -0.68
C ARG A 70 5.23 14.06 0.14
N ASN A 71 5.09 14.48 1.41
CA ASN A 71 6.24 14.68 2.28
C ASN A 71 6.83 13.35 2.73
N ALA A 72 5.98 12.35 3.02
CA ALA A 72 6.41 11.00 3.36
C ALA A 72 7.28 10.40 2.24
N VAL A 73 6.82 10.47 0.99
CA VAL A 73 7.61 10.01 -0.17
C VAL A 73 8.94 10.76 -0.30
N LYS A 74 8.94 12.10 -0.11
CA LYS A 74 10.19 12.89 -0.16
C LYS A 74 11.18 12.45 0.91
N ILE A 75 10.72 12.18 2.13
CA ILE A 75 11.57 11.72 3.24
C ILE A 75 12.13 10.33 2.92
N GLU A 76 11.30 9.41 2.44
CA GLU A 76 11.73 8.05 2.08
C GLU A 76 12.75 8.05 0.94
N LEU A 77 12.50 8.82 -0.12
CA LEU A 77 13.43 8.97 -1.23
C LEU A 77 14.75 9.59 -0.79
N ALA A 78 14.72 10.66 0.01
CA ALA A 78 15.93 11.29 0.53
C ALA A 78 16.75 10.33 1.41
N ALA A 79 16.09 9.51 2.24
CA ALA A 79 16.76 8.49 3.05
C ALA A 79 17.40 7.40 2.16
N ALA A 80 16.68 6.94 1.14
CA ALA A 80 17.20 5.95 0.19
C ALA A 80 18.37 6.50 -0.65
N GLU A 81 18.30 7.76 -1.07
CA GLU A 81 19.39 8.47 -1.76
C GLU A 81 20.61 8.64 -0.86
N ALA A 82 20.42 9.07 0.39
CA ALA A 82 21.50 9.19 1.36
C ALA A 82 22.19 7.85 1.63
N ALA A 83 21.42 6.77 1.78
CA ALA A 83 21.95 5.43 2.04
C ALA A 83 22.87 4.91 0.92
N LYS A 84 22.57 5.23 -0.35
CA LYS A 84 23.38 4.83 -1.51
C LYS A 84 24.35 5.90 -2.00
N GLY A 85 24.26 7.12 -1.47
CA GLY A 85 24.89 8.32 -2.04
C GLY A 85 26.40 8.21 -2.22
N LYS A 86 27.10 7.62 -1.23
CA LYS A 86 28.56 7.41 -1.30
C LYS A 86 28.96 6.57 -2.51
N TYR A 87 28.27 5.45 -2.74
CA TYR A 87 28.58 4.54 -3.84
C TYR A 87 28.19 5.14 -5.19
N VAL A 88 27.03 5.80 -5.27
CA VAL A 88 26.59 6.48 -6.49
C VAL A 88 27.57 7.59 -6.89
N ALA A 89 28.02 8.41 -5.94
CA ALA A 89 29.00 9.46 -6.20
C ALA A 89 30.35 8.88 -6.67
N ALA A 90 30.80 7.77 -6.08
CA ALA A 90 32.03 7.10 -6.51
C ALA A 90 31.91 6.51 -7.92
N ILE A 91 30.76 5.92 -8.28
CA ILE A 91 30.49 5.42 -9.64
C ILE A 91 30.51 6.56 -10.66
N GLN A 92 29.98 7.74 -10.32
CA GLN A 92 29.95 8.90 -11.23
C GLN A 92 31.34 9.47 -11.54
N GLN A 93 32.33 9.25 -10.65
CA GLN A 93 33.66 9.84 -10.77
C GLN A 93 34.70 8.87 -11.34
N LYS A 94 34.43 7.57 -11.33
CA LYS A 94 35.36 6.51 -11.75
C LYS A 94 34.98 5.95 -13.12
N THR A 95 35.97 5.57 -13.89
CA THR A 95 35.80 4.77 -15.12
C THR A 95 35.33 3.36 -14.78
N VAL A 96 34.78 2.64 -15.77
CA VAL A 96 34.34 1.25 -15.59
C VAL A 96 35.48 0.35 -15.12
N SER A 97 36.71 0.55 -15.63
CA SER A 97 37.88 -0.22 -15.19
C SER A 97 38.27 0.08 -13.73
N GLU A 98 38.19 1.35 -13.30
CA GLU A 98 38.45 1.73 -11.90
C GLU A 98 37.36 1.22 -10.95
N ILE A 99 36.10 1.14 -11.40
CA ILE A 99 35.01 0.51 -10.65
C ILE A 99 35.26 -0.99 -10.54
N ALA A 100 35.64 -1.66 -11.63
CA ALA A 100 35.89 -3.09 -11.65
C ALA A 100 37.11 -3.53 -10.80
N ALA A 101 38.07 -2.64 -10.61
CA ALA A 101 39.26 -2.86 -9.78
C ALA A 101 39.01 -2.63 -8.27
N ASP A 102 37.87 -2.06 -7.88
CA ASP A 102 37.48 -1.78 -6.50
C ASP A 102 36.39 -2.77 -6.06
N ASP A 103 36.74 -3.78 -5.27
CA ASP A 103 35.82 -4.89 -4.93
C ASP A 103 34.50 -4.41 -4.32
N ALA A 104 34.57 -3.47 -3.38
CA ALA A 104 33.38 -2.95 -2.70
C ALA A 104 32.50 -2.13 -3.65
N LEU A 105 33.11 -1.34 -4.54
CA LEU A 105 32.37 -0.55 -5.52
C LEU A 105 31.80 -1.43 -6.64
N ARG A 106 32.55 -2.45 -7.08
CA ARG A 106 32.13 -3.44 -8.06
C ARG A 106 30.93 -4.24 -7.55
N GLU A 107 30.96 -4.71 -6.31
CA GLU A 107 29.83 -5.45 -5.71
C GLU A 107 28.55 -4.61 -5.74
N PHE A 108 28.63 -3.36 -5.27
CA PHE A 108 27.50 -2.44 -5.33
C PHE A 108 27.06 -2.17 -6.77
N ALA A 109 27.99 -1.89 -7.69
CA ALA A 109 27.68 -1.58 -9.09
C ALA A 109 27.02 -2.75 -9.82
N VAL A 110 27.46 -3.99 -9.59
CA VAL A 110 26.85 -5.19 -10.17
C VAL A 110 25.47 -5.44 -9.59
N ALA A 111 25.28 -5.29 -8.27
CA ALA A 111 23.97 -5.47 -7.65
C ALA A 111 22.97 -4.40 -8.12
N ALA A 112 23.35 -3.13 -8.07
CA ALA A 112 22.52 -2.01 -8.52
C ALA A 112 22.27 -2.07 -10.03
N GLY A 113 23.31 -2.31 -10.83
CA GLY A 113 23.22 -2.48 -12.28
C GLY A 113 22.35 -3.67 -12.67
N GLY A 114 22.43 -4.80 -11.96
CA GLY A 114 21.57 -5.95 -12.16
C GLY A 114 20.10 -5.67 -11.86
N ALA A 115 19.81 -4.87 -10.83
CA ALA A 115 18.45 -4.39 -10.56
C ALA A 115 17.96 -3.44 -11.67
N THR A 116 18.79 -2.48 -12.09
CA THR A 116 18.49 -1.56 -13.20
C THR A 116 18.26 -2.32 -14.52
N PHE A 117 19.06 -3.35 -14.80
CA PHE A 117 18.94 -4.20 -15.98
C PHE A 117 17.58 -4.92 -16.01
N LYS A 118 17.16 -5.50 -14.88
CA LYS A 118 15.85 -6.16 -14.73
C LYS A 118 14.66 -5.25 -14.91
N VAL A 119 14.79 -3.95 -14.63
CA VAL A 119 13.70 -2.99 -14.81
C VAL A 119 13.66 -2.43 -16.23
N ASN A 120 14.83 -2.18 -16.83
CA ASN A 120 14.92 -1.33 -18.04
C ASN A 120 15.42 -2.05 -19.30
N CYS A 121 16.08 -3.20 -19.17
CA CYS A 121 16.85 -3.80 -20.27
C CYS A 121 16.38 -5.21 -20.64
N VAL A 122 15.86 -5.99 -19.68
CA VAL A 122 15.43 -7.39 -19.90
C VAL A 122 14.35 -7.55 -20.96
N GLN A 123 13.54 -6.51 -21.19
CA GLN A 123 12.47 -6.51 -22.18
C GLN A 123 13.02 -6.73 -23.60
N CYS A 124 14.24 -6.28 -23.87
CA CYS A 124 14.91 -6.43 -25.15
C CYS A 124 16.01 -7.51 -25.09
N HIS A 125 16.82 -7.48 -24.02
CA HIS A 125 18.02 -8.31 -23.91
C HIS A 125 17.82 -9.62 -23.16
N GLY A 126 16.60 -9.95 -22.74
CA GLY A 126 16.30 -11.18 -22.00
C GLY A 126 16.72 -11.13 -20.53
N SER A 127 16.13 -12.02 -19.72
CA SER A 127 16.32 -12.04 -18.26
C SER A 127 17.74 -12.35 -17.79
N GLY A 128 18.51 -13.08 -18.61
CA GLY A 128 19.93 -13.38 -18.41
C GLY A 128 20.85 -12.62 -19.36
N ALA A 129 20.37 -11.52 -19.95
CA ALA A 129 21.11 -10.72 -20.92
C ALA A 129 21.51 -11.45 -22.22
N GLN A 130 20.89 -12.60 -22.51
CA GLN A 130 21.20 -13.47 -23.64
C GLN A 130 20.71 -12.97 -25.02
N GLY A 131 19.95 -11.88 -25.06
CA GLY A 131 19.38 -11.34 -26.29
C GLY A 131 18.19 -12.13 -26.84
N SER A 132 17.74 -11.73 -28.02
CA SER A 132 16.71 -12.41 -28.81
C SER A 132 16.82 -12.01 -30.28
N LYS A 133 15.95 -12.51 -31.17
CA LYS A 133 16.02 -12.13 -32.60
C LYS A 133 15.86 -10.62 -32.76
N GLY A 134 16.89 -9.93 -33.24
CA GLY A 134 16.92 -8.48 -33.40
C GLY A 134 17.45 -7.71 -32.18
N PHE A 135 17.83 -8.40 -31.10
CA PHE A 135 18.37 -7.80 -29.87
C PHE A 135 19.65 -8.55 -29.44
N PRO A 136 20.78 -7.86 -29.26
CA PRO A 136 22.05 -8.54 -29.02
C PRO A 136 22.10 -9.21 -27.65
N ASN A 137 22.91 -10.27 -27.58
CA ASN A 137 23.43 -10.79 -26.32
C ASN A 137 24.39 -9.73 -25.72
N LEU A 138 24.43 -9.64 -24.40
CA LEU A 138 25.29 -8.69 -23.67
C LEU A 138 26.28 -9.41 -22.76
N ASN A 139 26.34 -10.74 -22.83
CA ASN A 139 27.32 -11.56 -22.12
C ASN A 139 28.49 -12.00 -23.01
N ASP A 140 28.35 -11.86 -24.33
CA ASP A 140 29.31 -12.30 -25.35
C ASP A 140 30.40 -11.27 -25.67
#